data_AF-R6DBN9-F1
#
_entry.id   AF-R6DBN9-F1
#
_cell.length_a   1.000
_cell.length_b   1.000
_cell.length_c   1.000
_cell.angle_alpha   90.00
_cell.angle_beta   90.00
_cell.angle_gamma   90.00
#
_symmetry.space_group_name_H-M   'P 1'
#
loop_
_entity.id
_entity.type
_entity.pdbx_description
1 polymer ?
#
loop_
_entity_poly.entity_id
_entity_poly.type
_entity_poly.pdbx_seq_one_letter_code
_entity_poly.pdbx_strand_id
1 'polypeptide(L)'
;MFDADDLFYYSKHSIMRRGNHLFVAEYGMQTNIHSRYGIKNFAREGIDYQFVNGDRKDFRYSNIEIFNTYHGVTQIDKTPPLYVAKIHLNGDYLIGKYATSSEAAIAYNKAADCMRQKGFYKTFTKNYLESLSTEEYKTIYRQIVISKKIVDYDIRNE
;
A
#
# COMPACT_ATOMS: atom_id res chain seq x y z
N MET A 1 -11.90 15.05 15.04
CA MET A 1 -12.45 15.99 14.05
C MET A 1 -12.56 15.26 12.72
N PHE A 2 -13.60 15.57 11.96
CA PHE A 2 -13.96 14.91 10.71
C PHE A 2 -14.38 15.98 9.70
N ASP A 3 -14.29 15.68 8.41
CA ASP A 3 -14.85 16.56 7.38
C ASP A 3 -16.39 16.51 7.40
N ALA A 4 -17.03 17.54 6.83
CA ALA A 4 -18.49 17.69 6.89
C ALA A 4 -19.24 16.47 6.32
N ASP A 5 -18.74 15.89 5.23
CA ASP A 5 -19.33 14.71 4.59
C ASP A 5 -19.29 13.48 5.51
N ASP A 6 -18.19 13.31 6.25
CA ASP A 6 -18.05 12.22 7.22
C ASP A 6 -18.94 12.44 8.45
N LEU A 7 -19.15 13.69 8.88
CA LEU A 7 -20.07 13.99 9.97
C LEU A 7 -21.50 13.58 9.62
N PHE A 8 -21.93 13.80 8.37
CA PHE A 8 -23.23 13.32 7.92
C PHE A 8 -23.30 11.78 7.97
N TYR A 9 -22.25 11.09 7.52
CA TYR A 9 -22.19 9.63 7.60
C TYR A 9 -22.25 9.12 9.05
N TYR A 10 -21.44 9.68 9.95
CA TYR A 10 -21.40 9.30 11.37
C TYR A 10 -22.61 9.78 12.18
N SER A 11 -23.44 10.68 11.64
CA SER A 11 -24.75 10.99 12.26
C SER A 11 -25.70 9.80 12.23
N LYS A 12 -25.51 8.87 11.29
CA LYS A 12 -26.31 7.64 11.12
C LYS A 12 -25.61 6.38 11.62
N HIS A 13 -24.32 6.45 11.92
CA HIS A 13 -23.50 5.30 12.29
C HIS A 13 -22.71 5.56 13.56
N SER A 14 -22.78 4.63 14.52
CA SER A 14 -22.06 4.76 15.79
C SER A 14 -20.59 4.34 15.67
N ILE A 15 -19.70 5.18 16.20
CA ILE A 15 -18.29 4.85 16.40
C ILE A 15 -18.13 4.06 17.69
N MET A 16 -17.57 2.86 17.58
CA MET A 16 -17.27 1.95 18.68
C MET A 16 -15.76 1.92 18.93
N ARG A 17 -15.35 1.67 20.18
CA ARG A 17 -13.94 1.50 20.56
C ARG A 17 -13.69 0.09 21.07
N ARG A 18 -12.65 -0.57 20.55
CA ARG A 18 -12.14 -1.85 21.06
C ARG A 18 -10.62 -1.73 21.24
N GLY A 19 -10.19 -1.65 22.50
CA GLY A 19 -8.81 -1.34 22.84
C GLY A 19 -8.41 0.06 22.34
N ASN A 20 -7.37 0.13 21.52
CA ASN A 20 -6.88 1.38 20.92
C ASN A 20 -7.42 1.65 19.52
N HIS A 21 -8.29 0.80 18.99
CA HIS A 21 -8.84 0.95 17.65
C HIS A 21 -10.31 1.40 17.70
N LEU A 22 -10.67 2.24 16.75
CA LEU A 22 -12.04 2.71 16.52
C LEU A 22 -12.64 2.00 15.32
N PHE A 23 -13.90 1.61 15.43
CA PHE A 23 -14.63 0.85 14.42
C PHE A 23 -16.02 1.43 14.22
N VAL A 24 -16.61 1.15 13.07
CA VAL A 24 -18.04 1.39 12.81
C VAL A 24 -18.61 0.16 12.13
N ALA A 25 -19.85 -0.17 12.48
CA ALA A 25 -20.59 -1.23 11.82
C ALA A 25 -21.19 -0.72 10.49
N GLU A 26 -20.86 -1.39 9.39
CA GLU A 26 -21.34 -1.10 8.04
C GLU A 26 -21.78 -2.39 7.36
N TYR A 27 -23.02 -2.45 6.87
CA TYR A 27 -23.51 -3.58 6.07
C TYR A 27 -23.23 -4.97 6.67
N GLY A 28 -23.30 -5.09 8.00
CA GLY A 28 -23.03 -6.35 8.73
C GLY A 28 -21.55 -6.65 9.00
N MET A 29 -20.64 -5.75 8.61
CA MET A 29 -19.19 -5.84 8.87
C MET A 29 -18.73 -4.76 9.85
N GLN A 30 -17.62 -4.99 10.55
CA GLN A 30 -16.94 -3.96 11.35
C GLN A 30 -15.76 -3.39 10.57
N THR A 31 -15.81 -2.11 10.23
CA THR A 31 -14.75 -1.41 9.50
C THR A 31 -13.97 -0.52 10.46
N ASN A 32 -12.64 -0.67 10.48
CA ASN A 32 -11.74 0.23 11.21
C ASN A 32 -11.84 1.64 10.64
N ILE A 33 -11.96 2.65 11.50
CA ILE A 33 -11.98 4.06 11.07
C ILE A 33 -10.78 4.39 10.19
N HIS A 34 -9.57 3.95 10.56
CA HIS A 34 -8.37 4.17 9.74
C HIS A 34 -8.55 3.70 8.29
N SER A 35 -9.18 2.54 8.09
CA SER A 35 -9.40 1.98 6.75
C SER A 35 -10.37 2.81 5.91
N ARG A 36 -11.38 3.47 6.51
CA ARG A 36 -12.25 4.42 5.80
C ARG A 36 -11.48 5.61 5.24
N TYR A 37 -10.41 6.03 5.92
CA TYR A 37 -9.54 7.13 5.51
C TYR A 37 -8.32 6.68 4.67
N GLY A 38 -8.37 5.48 4.08
CA GLY A 38 -7.29 4.96 3.23
C GLY A 38 -6.07 4.42 3.97
N ILE A 39 -6.06 4.45 5.30
CA ILE A 39 -4.95 3.93 6.12
C ILE A 39 -5.12 2.41 6.27
N LYS A 40 -4.14 1.65 5.77
CA LYS A 40 -4.14 0.18 5.85
C LYS A 40 -4.11 -0.27 7.32
N ASN A 41 -4.77 -1.39 7.63
CA ASN A 41 -4.82 -1.92 9.01
C ASN A 41 -3.44 -2.21 9.63
N PHE A 42 -2.45 -2.52 8.80
CA PHE A 42 -1.07 -2.79 9.21
C PHE A 42 -0.13 -1.58 9.01
N ALA A 43 -0.68 -0.41 8.64
CA ALA A 43 0.10 0.80 8.43
C ALA A 43 0.64 1.35 9.76
N ARG A 44 1.86 1.84 9.74
CA ARG A 44 2.55 2.45 10.88
C ARG A 44 2.61 3.96 10.71
N GLU A 45 2.13 4.68 11.71
CA GLU A 45 2.26 6.14 11.78
C GLU A 45 3.75 6.55 11.76
N GLY A 46 4.10 7.56 10.96
CA GLY A 46 5.46 8.03 10.72
C GLY A 46 6.24 7.26 9.66
N ILE A 47 5.71 6.13 9.16
CA ILE A 47 6.33 5.31 8.10
C ILE A 47 5.41 5.22 6.88
N ASP A 48 4.16 4.81 7.09
CA ASP A 48 3.18 4.58 6.02
C ASP A 48 2.21 5.74 5.85
N TYR A 49 1.96 6.49 6.93
CA TYR A 49 1.11 7.67 6.95
C TYR A 49 1.47 8.57 8.14
N GLN A 50 1.00 9.80 8.15
CA GLN A 50 1.06 10.69 9.31
C GLN A 50 -0.17 11.60 9.41
N PHE A 51 -0.44 12.09 10.62
CA PHE A 51 -1.33 13.23 10.83
C PHE A 51 -0.50 14.51 10.74
N VAL A 52 -0.78 15.35 9.74
CA VAL A 52 0.03 16.54 9.40
C VAL A 52 0.14 17.50 10.59
N ASN A 53 -0.94 17.69 11.33
CA ASN A 53 -0.98 18.55 12.52
C ASN A 53 -0.58 17.85 13.84
N GLY A 54 -0.25 16.56 13.81
CA GLY A 54 0.08 15.76 14.99
C GLY A 54 -1.10 15.32 15.87
N ASP A 55 -2.34 15.74 15.58
CA ASP A 55 -3.54 15.28 16.28
C ASP A 55 -4.08 13.99 15.67
N ARG A 56 -3.83 12.88 16.39
CA ARG A 56 -4.29 11.53 16.03
C ARG A 56 -5.81 11.34 16.05
N LYS A 57 -6.58 12.34 16.46
CA LYS A 57 -8.05 12.34 16.45
C LYS A 57 -8.62 13.24 15.37
N ASP A 58 -7.79 13.91 14.58
CA ASP A 58 -8.22 14.72 13.46
C ASP A 58 -8.11 13.94 12.14
N PHE A 59 -9.22 13.28 11.79
CA PHE A 59 -9.35 12.44 10.61
C PHE A 59 -9.82 13.20 9.37
N ARG A 60 -9.74 14.54 9.35
CA ARG A 60 -9.98 15.28 8.10
C ARG A 60 -8.98 14.82 7.03
N TYR A 61 -9.44 14.64 5.80
CA TYR A 61 -8.60 14.14 4.69
C TYR A 61 -7.37 15.02 4.47
N SER A 62 -7.54 16.34 4.61
CA SER A 62 -6.43 17.32 4.51
C SER A 62 -5.37 17.16 5.60
N ASN A 63 -5.68 16.47 6.70
CA ASN A 63 -4.76 16.22 7.80
C ASN A 63 -4.09 14.84 7.73
N ILE A 64 -4.53 13.94 6.84
CA ILE A 64 -3.96 12.60 6.70
C ILE A 64 -3.09 12.56 5.45
N GLU A 65 -1.80 12.38 5.63
CA GLU A 65 -0.86 12.16 4.54
C GLU A 65 -0.46 10.68 4.50
N ILE A 66 -0.66 10.00 3.37
CA ILE A 66 -0.33 8.58 3.17
C ILE A 66 0.86 8.47 2.23
N PHE A 67 1.96 7.90 2.71
CA PHE A 67 3.19 7.70 1.94
C PHE A 67 3.15 6.38 1.14
N ASN A 68 2.71 5.29 1.78
CA ASN A 68 2.82 3.93 1.23
C ASN A 68 1.47 3.38 0.79
N THR A 69 0.95 3.93 -0.31
CA THR A 69 -0.33 3.52 -0.91
C THR A 69 -0.26 2.12 -1.53
N TYR A 70 0.90 1.69 -2.06
CA TYR A 70 1.04 0.42 -2.77
C TYR A 70 1.52 -0.74 -1.88
N HIS A 71 1.11 -1.96 -2.21
CA HIS A 71 1.58 -3.20 -1.61
C HIS A 71 3.05 -3.46 -1.94
N GLY A 72 3.82 -3.85 -0.93
CA GLY A 72 5.24 -4.16 -1.08
C GLY A 72 6.11 -2.94 -1.35
N VAL A 73 5.60 -1.71 -1.25
CA VAL A 73 6.33 -0.47 -1.49
C VAL A 73 6.51 0.30 -0.18
N THR A 74 7.72 0.79 0.05
CA THR A 74 8.05 1.63 1.21
C THR A 74 8.92 2.79 0.77
N GLN A 75 8.50 4.02 1.07
CA GLN A 75 9.36 5.19 0.96
C GLN A 75 10.44 5.13 2.05
N ILE A 76 11.71 5.18 1.64
CA ILE A 76 12.86 5.16 2.55
C ILE A 76 13.53 6.53 2.70
N ASP A 77 13.41 7.39 1.69
CA ASP A 77 13.92 8.76 1.72
C ASP A 77 12.84 9.74 1.29
N LYS A 78 12.80 10.91 1.95
CA LYS A 78 11.87 11.99 1.63
C LYS A 78 12.45 12.95 0.57
N THR A 79 13.77 13.14 0.55
CA THR A 79 14.41 14.13 -0.33
C THR A 79 15.85 13.73 -0.71
N PRO A 80 16.12 13.35 -1.98
CA PRO A 80 15.13 13.04 -3.00
C PRO A 80 14.27 11.83 -2.60
N PRO A 81 13.02 11.73 -3.08
CA PRO A 81 12.18 10.59 -2.74
C PRO A 81 12.78 9.30 -3.29
N LEU A 82 12.84 8.26 -2.46
CA LEU A 82 13.33 6.94 -2.85
C LEU A 82 12.40 5.85 -2.30
N TYR A 83 11.99 4.96 -3.17
CA TYR A 83 11.02 3.91 -2.86
C TYR A 83 11.64 2.53 -3.02
N VAL A 84 11.47 1.68 -2.03
CA VAL A 84 11.91 0.28 -2.05
C VAL A 84 10.72 -0.61 -2.34
N ALA A 85 10.84 -1.49 -3.34
CA ALA A 85 9.87 -2.56 -3.56
C ALA A 85 10.41 -3.90 -3.02
N LYS A 86 9.60 -4.61 -2.24
CA LYS A 86 9.88 -5.95 -1.71
C LYS A 86 8.75 -6.91 -2.02
N ILE A 87 9.08 -8.18 -2.28
CA ILE A 87 8.11 -9.26 -2.41
C ILE A 87 8.37 -10.31 -1.33
N HIS A 88 7.29 -10.80 -0.71
CA HIS A 88 7.37 -11.77 0.36
C HIS A 88 7.20 -13.19 -0.19
N LEU A 89 8.32 -13.90 -0.38
CA LEU A 89 8.38 -15.30 -0.79
C LEU A 89 8.51 -16.16 0.47
N ASN A 90 9.66 -16.81 0.67
CA ASN A 90 10.11 -17.43 1.93
C ASN A 90 10.99 -16.45 2.74
N GLY A 91 10.47 -15.24 2.92
CA GLY A 91 11.21 -14.10 3.40
C GLY A 91 11.07 -12.91 2.45
N ASP A 92 11.56 -11.75 2.89
CA ASP A 92 11.44 -10.51 2.13
C ASP A 92 12.58 -10.39 1.13
N TYR A 93 12.24 -10.44 -0.16
CA TYR A 93 13.18 -10.24 -1.25
C TYR A 93 13.10 -8.82 -1.78
N LEU A 94 14.25 -8.15 -1.87
CA LEU A 94 14.37 -6.84 -2.49
C LEU A 94 14.18 -6.97 -4.01
N ILE A 95 13.14 -6.32 -4.53
CA ILE A 95 12.90 -6.18 -5.97
C ILE A 95 13.79 -5.09 -6.54
N GLY A 96 13.90 -3.95 -5.87
CA GLY A 96 14.71 -2.82 -6.31
C GLY A 96 14.41 -1.53 -5.55
N LYS A 97 15.06 -0.45 -5.98
CA LYS A 97 14.84 0.91 -5.51
C LYS A 97 14.46 1.79 -6.70
N TYR A 98 13.47 2.66 -6.54
CA TYR A 98 12.85 3.44 -7.63
C TYR A 98 12.61 4.88 -7.19
N ALA A 99 12.61 5.80 -8.15
CA ALA A 99 12.46 7.23 -7.87
C ALA A 99 11.02 7.61 -7.55
N THR A 100 10.04 6.82 -8.03
CA THR A 100 8.61 7.05 -7.80
C THR A 100 7.93 5.85 -7.15
N SER A 101 6.86 6.12 -6.39
CA SER A 101 6.02 5.07 -5.82
C SER A 101 5.34 4.22 -6.91
N SER A 102 4.97 4.85 -8.03
CA SER A 102 4.38 4.19 -9.20
C SER A 102 5.32 3.18 -9.84
N GLU A 103 6.58 3.55 -10.09
CA GLU A 103 7.60 2.61 -10.58
C GLU A 103 7.79 1.44 -9.61
N ALA A 104 7.92 1.72 -8.31
CA ALA A 104 8.06 0.67 -7.30
C ALA A 104 6.87 -0.30 -7.29
N ALA A 105 5.65 0.21 -7.45
CA ALA A 105 4.44 -0.59 -7.51
C ALA A 105 4.34 -1.46 -8.78
N ILE A 106 4.75 -0.91 -9.94
CA ILE A 106 4.83 -1.65 -11.21
C ILE A 106 5.90 -2.73 -11.12
N ALA A 107 7.05 -2.44 -10.52
CA ALA A 107 8.10 -3.43 -10.26
C ALA A 107 7.61 -4.57 -9.37
N TYR A 108 6.82 -4.27 -8.33
CA TYR A 108 6.16 -5.27 -7.51
C TYR A 108 5.22 -6.17 -8.32
N ASN A 109 4.36 -5.58 -9.16
CA ASN A 109 3.48 -6.35 -10.04
C ASN A 109 4.28 -7.26 -10.99
N LYS A 110 5.38 -6.75 -11.56
CA LYS A 110 6.28 -7.51 -12.43
C LYS A 110 6.96 -8.67 -11.72
N ALA A 111 7.39 -8.45 -10.47
CA ALA A 111 7.94 -9.51 -9.63
C ALA A 111 6.90 -10.60 -9.32
N ALA A 112 5.68 -10.21 -8.95
CA ALA A 112 4.58 -11.15 -8.72
C ALA A 112 4.24 -11.97 -9.97
N ASP A 113 4.21 -11.34 -11.14
CA ASP A 113 3.98 -12.04 -12.41
C ASP A 113 5.13 -13.00 -12.76
N CYS A 114 6.38 -12.61 -12.50
CA CYS A 114 7.54 -13.49 -12.68
C CYS A 114 7.45 -14.74 -11.80
N MET A 115 7.08 -14.59 -10.52
CA MET A 115 6.89 -15.73 -9.61
C MET A 115 5.75 -16.65 -10.05
N ARG A 116 4.63 -16.07 -10.47
CA ARG A 116 3.49 -16.83 -10.97
C ARG A 116 3.84 -17.64 -12.21
N GLN A 117 4.59 -17.07 -13.15
CA GLN A 117 5.05 -17.76 -14.37
C GLN A 117 5.99 -18.94 -14.07
N LYS A 118 6.77 -18.85 -12.98
CA LYS A 118 7.64 -19.93 -12.54
C LYS A 118 6.91 -21.06 -11.81
N GLY A 119 5.63 -20.88 -11.45
CA GLY A 119 4.83 -21.88 -10.75
C GLY A 119 4.69 -21.65 -9.24
N PHE A 120 4.96 -20.42 -8.75
CA PHE A 120 4.73 -20.09 -7.35
C PHE A 120 3.24 -19.81 -7.12
N TYR A 121 2.56 -20.67 -6.35
CA TYR A 121 1.10 -20.65 -6.19
C TYR A 121 0.58 -19.69 -5.10
N LYS A 122 1.46 -18.91 -4.46
CA LYS A 122 1.03 -17.88 -3.50
C LYS A 122 0.33 -16.74 -4.23
N THR A 123 -0.84 -16.34 -3.74
CA THR A 123 -1.58 -15.20 -4.28
C THR A 123 -0.93 -13.90 -3.85
N PHE A 124 -0.39 -13.14 -4.80
CA PHE A 124 0.06 -11.76 -4.59
C PHE A 124 -1.01 -10.77 -5.00
N THR A 125 -1.42 -9.88 -4.09
CA THR A 125 -2.31 -8.77 -4.42
C THR A 125 -1.58 -7.78 -5.31
N LYS A 126 -2.05 -7.60 -6.55
CA LYS A 126 -1.47 -6.61 -7.48
C LYS A 126 -1.87 -5.20 -7.09
N ASN A 127 -0.97 -4.26 -7.33
CA ASN A 127 -1.23 -2.83 -7.21
C ASN A 127 -1.98 -2.32 -8.43
N TYR A 128 -3.06 -1.57 -8.20
CA TYR A 128 -3.75 -0.81 -9.23
C TYR A 128 -3.28 0.64 -9.20
N LEU A 129 -2.90 1.21 -10.36
CA LEU A 129 -2.38 2.56 -10.46
C LEU A 129 -3.37 3.43 -11.23
N GLU A 130 -4.25 4.11 -10.50
CA GLU A 130 -5.33 4.95 -11.05
C GLU A 130 -4.83 6.10 -11.92
N SER A 131 -3.65 6.64 -11.59
CA SER A 131 -3.10 7.82 -12.26
C SER A 131 -2.43 7.53 -13.61
N LEU A 132 -2.30 6.26 -14.01
CA LEU A 132 -1.62 5.87 -15.25
C LEU A 132 -2.62 5.30 -16.25
N SER A 133 -2.49 5.71 -17.51
CA SER A 133 -3.16 5.03 -18.61
C SER A 133 -2.59 3.63 -18.81
N THR A 134 -3.38 2.77 -19.46
CA THR A 134 -2.98 1.40 -19.79
C THR A 134 -1.68 1.35 -20.59
N GLU A 135 -1.46 2.29 -21.51
CA GLU A 135 -0.27 2.32 -22.37
C GLU A 135 0.97 2.81 -21.62
N GLU A 136 0.83 3.83 -20.76
CA GLU A 136 1.93 4.26 -19.87
C GLU A 136 2.34 3.12 -18.92
N TYR A 137 1.37 2.45 -18.30
CA TYR A 137 1.64 1.30 -17.44
C TYR A 137 2.44 0.23 -18.18
N LYS A 138 1.99 -0.18 -19.38
CA LYS A 138 2.68 -1.21 -20.18
C LYS A 138 4.09 -0.77 -20.57
N THR A 139 4.29 0.50 -20.87
CA THR A 139 5.60 1.05 -21.25
C THR A 139 6.59 0.94 -20.11
N ILE A 140 6.21 1.46 -18.93
CA ILE A 140 7.04 1.38 -17.72
C ILE A 140 7.25 -0.09 -17.33
N TYR A 141 6.21 -0.92 -17.37
CA TYR A 141 6.30 -2.35 -17.04
C TYR A 141 7.33 -3.10 -17.90
N ARG A 142 7.43 -2.78 -19.21
CA ARG A 142 8.44 -3.41 -20.08
C ARG A 142 9.85 -2.95 -19.72
N GLN A 143 10.03 -1.65 -19.47
CA GLN A 143 11.35 -1.03 -19.24
C GLN A 143 11.89 -1.27 -17.82
N ILE A 144 11.00 -1.41 -16.83
CA ILE A 144 11.42 -1.47 -15.43
C ILE A 144 12.25 -2.72 -15.14
N VAL A 145 13.41 -2.52 -14.53
CA VAL A 145 14.33 -3.59 -14.17
C VAL A 145 14.00 -4.06 -12.76
N ILE A 146 13.87 -5.37 -12.59
CA ILE A 146 13.73 -6.00 -11.27
C ILE A 146 15.00 -6.79 -10.94
N SER A 147 15.26 -7.01 -9.65
CA SER A 147 16.42 -7.74 -9.15
C SER A 147 16.59 -9.11 -9.82
N LYS A 148 17.82 -9.41 -10.25
CA LYS A 148 18.18 -10.74 -10.79
C LYS A 148 17.87 -11.87 -9.82
N LYS A 149 17.95 -11.63 -8.50
CA LYS A 149 17.59 -12.63 -7.48
C LYS A 149 16.14 -13.11 -7.60
N ILE A 150 15.24 -12.28 -8.12
CA ILE A 150 13.84 -12.61 -8.36
C ILE A 150 13.70 -13.31 -9.72
N VAL A 151 14.36 -12.76 -10.75
CA VAL A 151 14.34 -13.36 -12.10
C VAL A 151 14.92 -14.78 -12.09
N ASP A 152 15.95 -15.02 -11.30
CA ASP A 152 16.68 -16.28 -11.21
C ASP A 152 16.23 -17.14 -10.03
N TYR A 153 15.17 -16.75 -9.31
CA TYR A 153 14.65 -17.51 -8.16
C TYR A 153 14.25 -18.93 -8.60
N ASP A 154 14.81 -19.96 -7.97
CA ASP A 154 14.45 -21.36 -8.21
C ASP A 154 13.44 -21.83 -7.15
N ILE A 155 12.28 -22.28 -7.62
CA ILE A 155 11.18 -22.75 -6.76
C ILE A 155 11.43 -24.19 -6.29
N ARG A 156 12.37 -24.92 -6.91
CA ARG A 156 12.63 -26.35 -6.64
C ARG A 156 13.62 -26.62 -5.51
N ASN A 157 14.22 -25.60 -4.91
CA ASN A 157 15.10 -25.75 -3.73
C ASN A 157 14.30 -25.68 -2.41
N GLU A 158 13.05 -26.16 -2.44
CA GLU A 158 12.15 -26.29 -1.30
C GLU A 158 11.65 -27.72 -1.19
#